data_AF-B1V6J1-F1
#
_entry.id   AF-B1V6J1-F1
#
_cell.length_a   1.000
_cell.length_b   1.000
_cell.length_c   1.000
_cell.angle_alpha   90.00
_cell.angle_beta   90.00
_cell.angle_gamma   90.00
#
_symmetry.space_group_name_H-M   'P 1'
#
loop_
_entity.id
_entity.type
_entity.pdbx_description
1 polymer ?
#
loop_
_entity_poly.entity_id
_entity_poly.type
_entity_poly.pdbx_seq_one_letter_code
_entity_poly.pdbx_strand_id
1 'polypeptide(L)' 'MVNKKYNLFLAPQFNRLTNGAKLRVDLLGDMKIKDIPELKGFTIKYITKGYEDLVKQGNLLVPRKVRYIEIFKK' A
#
# COMPACT_ATOMS: atom_id res chain seq x y z
N MET A 1 5.20 5.55 19.32
CA MET A 1 4.51 4.74 18.28
C MET A 1 4.87 5.30 16.92
N VAL A 2 5.51 4.52 16.06
CA VAL A 2 5.80 4.97 14.69
C VAL A 2 4.45 5.13 13.97
N ASN A 3 4.09 6.37 13.64
CA ASN A 3 2.89 6.69 12.88
C ASN A 3 3.11 6.26 11.43
N LYS A 4 3.10 4.94 11.17
CA LYS A 4 3.17 4.40 9.81
C LYS A 4 1.96 4.95 9.06
N LYS A 5 2.23 5.64 7.95
CA LYS A 5 1.22 6.27 7.09
C LYS A 5 0.72 5.33 5.99
N TYR A 6 1.23 4.11 5.94
CA TYR A 6 0.80 3.06 5.01
C TYR A 6 1.11 1.67 5.57
N ASN A 7 0.42 0.66 5.06
CA ASN A 7 0.76 -0.75 5.24
C ASN A 7 0.83 -1.44 3.87
N LEU A 8 1.78 -2.37 3.74
CA LEU A 8 1.96 -3.22 2.57
C LEU A 8 1.67 -4.66 2.95
N PHE A 9 0.80 -5.32 2.20
CA PHE A 9 0.49 -6.74 2.35
C PHE A 9 0.80 -7.44 1.02
N LEU A 10 1.77 -8.33 1.04
CA LEU A 10 2.06 -9.21 -0.10
C LEU A 10 0.97 -10.26 -0.22
N ALA A 11 0.59 -10.61 -1.45
CA ALA A 11 -0.26 -11.77 -1.66
C ALA A 11 0.45 -13.05 -1.17
N PRO A 12 -0.29 -14.07 -0.70
CA PRO A 12 0.30 -15.23 -0.02
C PRO A 12 1.37 -15.97 -0.83
N GLN A 13 1.32 -15.89 -2.16
CA GLN A 13 2.29 -16.51 -3.06
C GLN A 13 3.63 -15.75 -3.16
N PHE A 14 3.78 -14.59 -2.50
CA PHE A 14 5.01 -13.78 -2.54
C PHE A 14 5.59 -13.58 -1.13
N ASN A 15 6.86 -13.94 -0.96
CA ASN A 15 7.57 -13.76 0.32
C ASN A 15 8.43 -12.48 0.33
N ARG A 16 8.53 -11.79 -0.82
CA ARG A 16 9.31 -10.56 -1.00
C ARG A 16 8.77 -9.72 -2.16
N LEU A 17 9.11 -8.43 -2.19
CA LEU A 17 8.86 -7.56 -3.33
C LEU A 17 9.69 -8.04 -4.52
N THR A 18 9.02 -8.61 -5.51
CA THR A 18 9.65 -9.13 -6.74
C THR A 18 8.85 -8.70 -7.96
N ASN A 19 9.43 -8.87 -9.15
CA ASN A 19 8.74 -8.62 -10.40
C ASN A 19 7.44 -9.45 -10.49
N GLY A 20 6.33 -8.81 -10.87
CA GLY A 20 5.01 -9.42 -10.92
C GLY A 20 4.34 -9.63 -9.55
N ALA A 21 4.94 -9.13 -8.46
CA ALA A 21 4.34 -9.30 -7.13
C ALA A 21 3.06 -8.47 -7.00
N LYS A 22 2.01 -9.12 -6.47
CA LYS A 22 0.74 -8.49 -6.17
C LYS A 22 0.69 -8.07 -4.71
N LEU A 23 0.29 -6.83 -4.48
CA LEU A 23 0.27 -6.21 -3.16
C LEU A 23 -1.07 -5.54 -2.92
N ARG A 24 -1.54 -5.64 -1.68
CA ARG A 24 -2.52 -4.72 -1.10
C ARG A 24 -1.76 -3.62 -0.36
N VAL A 25 -2.10 -2.38 -0.69
CA VAL A 25 -1.54 -1.17 -0.09
C VAL A 25 -2.67 -0.45 0.63
N ASP A 26 -2.53 -0.32 1.94
CA ASP A 26 -3.41 0.50 2.76
C ASP A 26 -2.74 1.86 2.93
N LEU A 27 -3.27 2.90 2.30
CA LEU A 27 -2.79 4.28 2.43
C LEU A 27 -3.58 4.98 3.53
N LEU A 28 -2.89 5.62 4.47
CA LEU A 28 -3.52 6.36 5.57
C LEU A 28 -3.36 7.86 5.37
N GLY A 29 -4.44 8.61 5.64
CA GLY A 29 -4.47 10.06 5.46
C GLY A 29 -4.34 10.45 3.98
N ASP A 30 -3.47 11.42 3.73
CA ASP A 30 -3.19 11.96 2.39
C ASP A 30 -2.04 11.25 1.67
N MET A 31 -1.56 10.11 2.18
CA MET A 31 -0.46 9.38 1.58
C MET A 31 -0.81 8.83 0.20
N LYS A 32 0.14 8.89 -0.74
CA LYS A 32 0.01 8.31 -2.08
C LYS A 32 0.97 7.12 -2.23
N ILE A 33 0.63 6.16 -3.10
CA ILE A 33 1.47 4.98 -3.36
C ILE A 33 2.88 5.39 -3.84
N LYS A 34 2.98 6.46 -4.64
CA LYS A 34 4.28 7.00 -5.11
C LYS A 34 5.20 7.50 -4.00
N ASP A 35 4.64 7.81 -2.82
CA ASP A 35 5.41 8.31 -1.67
C ASP A 35 5.99 7.15 -0.84
N ILE A 36 5.64 5.89 -1.16
CA ILE A 36 6.12 4.69 -0.47
C ILE A 36 7.56 4.37 -0.90
N PRO A 37 8.56 4.46 0.01
CA PRO A 37 9.97 4.23 -0.32
C PRO A 37 10.26 2.86 -0.94
N GLU A 38 9.62 1.80 -0.44
CA GLU A 38 9.82 0.41 -0.87
C GLU A 38 9.37 0.16 -2.31
N LEU A 39 8.50 1.03 -2.84
CA LEU A 39 7.96 0.91 -4.19
C LEU A 39 8.70 1.80 -5.21
N LYS A 40 9.62 2.68 -4.79
CA LYS A 40 10.34 3.60 -5.70
C LYS A 40 11.17 2.91 -6.78
N GLY A 41 11.64 1.70 -6.51
CA GLY A 41 12.43 0.89 -7.45
C GLY A 41 11.59 0.07 -8.43
N PHE A 42 10.26 0.18 -8.39
CA PHE A 42 9.35 -0.62 -9.20
C PHE A 42 8.42 0.25 -10.04
N THR A 43 8.06 -0.27 -11.20
CA THR A 43 6.92 0.21 -11.98
C THR A 43 5.65 -0.34 -11.36
N ILE A 44 4.69 0.54 -11.05
CA ILE A 44 3.44 0.18 -10.37
C ILE A 44 2.32 0.09 -11.40
N LYS A 45 1.67 -1.06 -11.48
CA LYS A 45 0.42 -1.26 -12.22
C LYS A 45 -0.74 -1.30 -11.24
N TYR A 46 -1.73 -0.43 -11.43
CA TYR A 46 -2.95 -0.44 -10.63
C TYR A 46 -3.86 -1.56 -11.13
N ILE A 47 -4.19 -2.50 -10.25
CA ILE A 47 -5.10 -3.60 -10.57
C ILE A 47 -6.53 -3.18 -10.28
N THR A 48 -6.79 -2.72 -9.05
CA THR A 48 -8.14 -2.42 -8.58
C THR A 48 -8.10 -1.44 -7.40
N LYS A 49 -9.09 -0.56 -7.35
CA LYS A 49 -9.38 0.26 -6.17
C LYS A 49 -10.16 -0.62 -5.18
N GLY A 50 -9.61 -0.80 -3.98
CA GLY A 50 -10.32 -1.44 -2.88
C GLY A 50 -11.31 -0.47 -2.23
N TYR A 51 -11.68 -0.75 -0.99
CA TYR A 51 -12.55 0.10 -0.20
C TYR A 51 -11.82 1.31 0.41
N GLU A 52 -12.61 2.30 0.82
CA GLU A 52 -12.16 3.46 1.58
C GLU A 52 -12.97 3.53 2.87
N ASP A 53 -12.29 3.66 4.00
CA ASP A 53 -12.91 3.69 5.32
C ASP A 53 -12.14 4.60 6.30
N LEU A 54 -12.58 4.67 7.55
CA LEU A 54 -11.90 5.40 8.63
C LEU A 54 -11.32 4.38 9.60
N VAL A 55 -10.01 4.47 9.86
CA VAL A 55 -9.34 3.62 10.85
C VAL A 55 -8.92 4.45 12.05
N LYS A 56 -9.05 3.85 13.25
CA LYS A 56 -8.63 4.48 14.49
C LYS A 56 -7.11 4.32 14.66
N GLN A 57 -6.39 5.44 14.70
CA GLN A 57 -4.95 5.50 14.94
C GLN A 57 -4.72 6.32 16.20
N GLY A 58 -4.56 5.63 17.34
CA GLY A 58 -4.59 6.26 18.66
C GLY A 58 -5.99 6.81 18.98
N ASN A 59 -6.09 8.11 19.27
CA ASN A 59 -7.36 8.79 19.51
C ASN A 59 -7.96 9.47 18.27
N LEU A 60 -7.32 9.36 17.10
CA LEU A 60 -7.76 10.00 15.86
C LEU A 60 -8.35 8.98 14.89
N LEU A 61 -9.37 9.41 14.14
CA LEU A 61 -9.86 8.69 12.97
C LEU A 61 -9.10 9.20 11.74
N VAL A 62 -8.47 8.28 11.01
CA VAL A 62 -7.67 8.58 9.83
C VAL A 62 -8.30 7.88 8.63
N PRO A 63 -8.53 8.58 7.50
CA PRO A 63 -9.05 7.93 6.31
C PRO A 63 -8.03 6.92 5.79
N ARG A 64 -8.51 5.73 5.45
CA ARG A 64 -7.73 4.67 4.83
C ARG A 64 -8.27 4.40 3.44
N LYS A 65 -7.36 4.30 2.47
CA LYS A 65 -7.65 3.95 1.09
C LYS A 65 -6.91 2.68 0.74
N VAL A 66 -7.66 1.61 0.46
CA VAL A 66 -7.09 0.33 0.06
C VAL A 66 -6.91 0.31 -1.46
N ARG A 67 -5.73 -0.11 -1.91
CA ARG A 67 -5.37 -0.22 -3.33
C ARG A 67 -4.69 -1.55 -3.58
N TYR A 68 -5.08 -2.23 -4.66
CA TYR A 68 -4.42 -3.45 -5.12
C TYR A 68 -3.54 -3.11 -6.31
N ILE A 69 -2.26 -3.40 -6.19
CA ILE A 69 -1.24 -3.10 -7.20
C ILE A 69 -0.46 -4.35 -7.57
N GLU A 70 0.14 -4.31 -8.74
CA GLU A 70 1.17 -5.23 -9.19
C GLU A 70 2.44 -4.43 -9.46
N ILE A 71 3.58 -4.94 -9.00
CA ILE A 71 4.87 -4.26 -9.16
C ILE A 71 5.72 -4.97 -10.19
N PHE A 72 6.44 -4.20 -11.00
CA PHE A 72 7.36 -4.70 -12.01
C PHE A 72 8.74 -4.08 -11.81
N LYS A 73 9.80 -4.84 -12.08
CA LYS A 73 11.14 -4.27 -12.11
C LYS A 73 11.18 -3.18 -13.17
N LYS A 74 11.87 -2.08 -12.84
CA LYS A 74 12.06 -0.96 -13.73
C LYS A 74 13.05 -1.30 -14.84
#